data_AF-A0A9E6ZYB1-F1
#
_entry.id   AF-A0A9E6ZYB1-F1
#
_cell.length_a   1.000
_cell.length_b   1.000
_cell.length_c   1.000
_cell.angle_alpha   90.00
_cell.angle_beta   90.00
_cell.angle_gamma   90.00
#
_symmetry.space_group_name_H-M   'P 1'
#
loop_
_entity.id
_entity.type
_entity.pdbx_description
1 polymer ?
#
loop_
_entity_poly.entity_id
_entity_poly.type
_entity_poly.pdbx_seq_one_letter_code
_entity_poly.pdbx_strand_id
1 'polypeptide(L)'
;MPAPVRVRLPPHLIVLFPGAERQVAVTAASVSELADRLDALWPGMRERLCDETPAIRRHINVFVDGRRARLSTPLAPGADVFVITAISGG
;
A
#
# COMPACT_ATOMS: atom_id res chain seq x y z
N MET A 1 -19.02 -11.40 3.10
CA MET A 1 -17.63 -11.10 2.67
C MET A 1 -17.21 -9.83 3.38
N PRO A 2 -16.02 -9.75 4.00
CA PRO A 2 -15.56 -8.52 4.62
C PRO A 2 -15.48 -7.39 3.57
N ALA A 3 -15.80 -6.16 3.96
CA ALA A 3 -15.71 -5.01 3.07
C ALA A 3 -14.26 -4.78 2.64
N PRO A 4 -13.99 -4.51 1.35
CA PRO A 4 -12.63 -4.27 0.88
C PRO A 4 -12.09 -2.97 1.48
N VAL A 5 -10.79 -2.94 1.74
CA VAL A 5 -10.07 -1.73 2.10
C VAL A 5 -9.86 -0.85 0.87
N ARG A 6 -9.83 0.46 1.07
CA ARG A 6 -9.61 1.44 0.01
C ARG A 6 -8.18 1.93 0.07
N VAL A 7 -7.40 1.63 -0.96
CA VAL A 7 -5.99 1.98 -1.00
C VAL A 7 -5.77 3.10 -1.98
N ARG A 8 -5.07 4.14 -1.54
CA ARG A 8 -4.66 5.27 -2.36
C ARG A 8 -3.18 5.17 -2.64
N LEU A 9 -2.86 4.92 -3.90
CA LEU A 9 -1.49 4.81 -4.38
C LEU A 9 -0.95 6.19 -4.76
N PRO A 10 0.35 6.44 -4.52
CA PRO A 10 0.99 7.68 -4.89
C PRO A 10 1.23 7.75 -6.40
N PRO A 11 1.27 8.95 -7.00
CA PRO A 11 1.33 9.09 -8.47
C PRO A 11 2.49 8.38 -9.15
N HIS A 12 3.67 8.31 -8.52
CA HIS A 12 4.82 7.65 -9.11
C HIS A 12 4.60 6.14 -9.28
N LEU A 13 3.86 5.47 -8.38
CA LEU A 13 3.52 4.05 -8.56
C LEU A 13 2.57 3.87 -9.75
N ILE A 14 1.62 4.79 -9.95
CA ILE A 14 0.71 4.75 -11.10
C ILE A 14 1.47 4.85 -12.42
N VAL A 15 2.49 5.70 -12.49
CA VAL A 15 3.34 5.83 -13.69
C VAL A 15 4.21 4.60 -13.90
N LEU A 16 4.71 4.00 -12.81
CA LEU A 16 5.61 2.84 -12.86
C LEU A 16 4.89 1.53 -13.20
N PHE A 17 3.59 1.41 -12.89
CA PHE A 17 2.79 0.21 -13.11
C PHE A 17 1.63 0.52 -14.06
N PRO A 18 1.76 0.23 -15.38
CA PRO A 18 0.70 0.46 -16.35
C PRO A 18 -0.60 -0.24 -15.95
N GLY A 19 -1.72 0.49 -16.01
CA GLY A 19 -3.02 -0.01 -15.59
C GLY A 19 -3.29 0.05 -14.09
N ALA A 20 -2.35 0.57 -13.29
CA ALA A 20 -2.62 0.86 -11.88
C ALA A 20 -3.55 2.06 -11.73
N GLU A 21 -4.47 1.96 -10.79
CA GLU A 21 -5.41 3.02 -10.46
C GLU A 21 -4.99 3.75 -9.19
N ARG A 22 -5.23 5.06 -9.14
CA ARG A 22 -4.90 5.89 -7.97
C ARG A 22 -5.64 5.43 -6.71
N GLN A 23 -6.83 4.86 -6.86
CA GLN A 23 -7.62 4.33 -5.76
C GLN A 23 -8.11 2.94 -6.13
N VAL A 24 -7.83 1.96 -5.27
CA VAL A 24 -8.09 0.55 -5.51
C VAL A 24 -8.82 -0.04 -4.31
N ALA A 25 -9.83 -0.87 -4.55
CA ALA A 25 -10.50 -1.64 -3.51
C ALA A 25 -9.87 -3.05 -3.43
N VAL A 26 -9.31 -3.42 -2.28
CA VAL A 26 -8.61 -4.69 -2.09
C VAL A 26 -9.10 -5.37 -0.82
N THR A 27 -9.27 -6.68 -0.84
CA THR A 27 -9.55 -7.44 0.39
C THR A 27 -8.24 -7.94 0.99
N ALA A 28 -7.90 -7.47 2.19
CA ALA A 28 -6.71 -7.86 2.93
C ALA A 28 -6.94 -7.68 4.45
N ALA A 29 -6.35 -8.55 5.25
CA ALA A 29 -6.45 -8.52 6.72
C ALA A 29 -5.29 -7.75 7.39
N SER A 30 -4.22 -7.43 6.66
CA SER A 30 -3.08 -6.67 7.16
C SER A 30 -2.40 -5.86 6.05
N VAL A 31 -1.55 -4.90 6.42
CA VAL A 31 -0.75 -4.14 5.45
C VAL A 31 0.21 -5.06 4.67
N SER A 32 0.76 -6.11 5.29
CA SER A 32 1.57 -7.10 4.59
C SER A 32 0.77 -7.81 3.51
N GLU A 33 -0.41 -8.34 3.87
CA GLU A 33 -1.26 -9.03 2.89
C GLU A 33 -1.71 -8.05 1.80
N LEU A 34 -1.99 -6.79 2.15
CA LEU A 34 -2.33 -5.78 1.17
C LEU A 34 -1.20 -5.60 0.14
N ALA A 35 0.06 -5.54 0.59
CA ALA A 35 1.20 -5.46 -0.32
C ALA A 35 1.28 -6.69 -1.24
N ASP A 36 1.01 -7.90 -0.74
CA ASP A 36 0.94 -9.12 -1.55
C ASP A 36 -0.18 -9.07 -2.59
N ARG A 37 -1.36 -8.55 -2.22
CA ARG A 37 -2.50 -8.39 -3.14
C ARG A 37 -2.21 -7.37 -4.23
N LEU A 38 -1.58 -6.24 -3.88
CA LEU A 38 -1.20 -5.24 -4.86
C LEU A 38 -0.14 -5.77 -5.84
N ASP A 39 0.78 -6.62 -5.36
CA ASP A 39 1.76 -7.29 -6.21
C ASP A 39 1.12 -8.30 -7.18
N ALA A 40 0.12 -9.04 -6.71
CA ALA A 40 -0.65 -9.95 -7.57
C ALA A 40 -1.41 -9.21 -8.68
N LEU A 41 -1.86 -7.96 -8.43
CA LEU A 41 -2.50 -7.11 -9.43
C LEU A 41 -1.47 -6.46 -10.37
N TRP A 42 -0.34 -6.03 -9.81
CA TRP A 42 0.73 -5.32 -10.52
C TRP A 42 2.09 -5.87 -10.08
N PRO A 43 2.62 -6.89 -10.79
CA PRO A 43 3.85 -7.58 -10.40
C PRO A 43 5.03 -6.63 -10.20
N GLY A 44 5.68 -6.72 -9.04
CA GLY A 44 6.78 -5.85 -8.61
C GLY A 44 6.35 -4.67 -7.71
N MET A 45 5.06 -4.48 -7.46
CA MET A 45 4.56 -3.44 -6.55
C MET A 45 5.06 -3.65 -5.13
N ARG A 46 5.07 -4.90 -4.63
CA ARG A 46 5.54 -5.18 -3.26
C ARG A 46 6.98 -4.75 -3.09
N GLU A 47 7.83 -4.99 -4.08
CA GLU A 47 9.24 -4.59 -4.07
C GLU A 47 9.43 -3.08 -4.04
N ARG A 48 8.45 -2.28 -4.51
CA ARG A 48 8.48 -0.81 -4.41
C ARG A 48 7.98 -0.30 -3.05
N LEU A 49 7.17 -1.07 -2.34
CA LEU A 49 6.60 -0.71 -1.03
C LEU A 49 7.47 -1.21 0.13
N CYS A 50 7.97 -2.43 0.02
CA CYS A 50 8.74 -3.15 1.03
C CYS A 50 10.20 -3.32 0.58
N ASP A 51 11.11 -3.45 1.53
CA ASP A 51 12.48 -3.87 1.24
C ASP A 51 12.58 -5.41 1.26
N GLU A 52 13.81 -5.94 1.18
CA GLU A 52 14.09 -7.38 1.24
C GLU A 52 13.82 -7.98 2.63
N THR A 53 13.62 -7.12 3.64
CA THR A 53 13.18 -7.50 4.98
C THR A 53 11.66 -7.34 5.08
N PRO A 54 10.98 -7.89 6.11
CA PRO A 54 9.54 -7.66 6.30
C PRO A 54 9.26 -6.24 6.85
N ALA A 55 9.80 -5.21 6.19
CA ALA A 55 9.65 -3.80 6.53
C ALA A 55 9.22 -2.95 5.33
N ILE A 56 8.50 -1.88 5.62
CA ILE A 56 8.16 -0.84 4.63
C ILE A 56 9.43 -0.04 4.35
N ARG A 57 9.73 0.22 3.06
CA ARG A 57 10.91 0.99 2.66
C ARG A 57 10.92 2.35 3.36
N ARG A 58 12.11 2.83 3.74
CA ARG A 58 12.29 4.11 4.45
C ARG A 58 11.65 5.32 3.74
N HIS A 59 11.58 5.30 2.41
CA HIS A 59 11.00 6.37 1.60
C HIS A 59 9.49 6.22 1.36
N ILE A 60 8.86 5.19 1.93
CA ILE A 60 7.44 4.92 1.84
C ILE A 60 6.83 5.03 3.24
N ASN A 61 5.71 5.73 3.32
CA ASN A 61 4.89 5.78 4.52
C ASN A 61 3.51 5.24 4.19
N VAL A 62 3.06 4.28 4.99
CA VAL A 62 1.71 3.75 4.92
C VAL A 62 0.92 4.27 6.11
N PHE A 63 -0.28 4.75 5.87
CA PHE A 63 -1.23 5.17 6.89
C PHE A 63 -2.51 4.36 6.76
N VAL A 64 -3.06 3.92 7.88
CA VAL A 64 -4.36 3.24 7.98
C VAL A 64 -5.24 4.13 8.84
N ASP A 65 -6.36 4.61 8.30
CA ASP A 65 -7.30 5.52 8.96
C ASP A 65 -6.60 6.73 9.61
N GLY A 66 -5.62 7.30 8.89
CA GLY A 66 -4.85 8.48 9.31
C GLY A 66 -3.71 8.21 10.30
N ARG A 67 -3.46 6.95 10.69
CA ARG A 67 -2.37 6.58 11.61
C ARG A 67 -1.25 5.82 10.90
N ARG A 68 0.00 6.12 11.24
CA ARG A 68 1.16 5.47 10.64
C ARG A 68 1.12 3.97 10.92
N ALA A 69 1.30 3.17 9.88
CA ALA A 69 1.19 1.73 9.91
C ALA A 69 2.52 1.04 9.58
N ARG A 70 2.61 -0.23 9.94
CA ARG A 70 3.71 -1.16 9.64
C ARG A 70 3.11 -2.35 8.88
N LEU A 71 3.94 -3.23 8.32
CA LEU A 71 3.44 -4.43 7.62
C LEU A 71 2.57 -5.32 8.53
N SER A 72 2.88 -5.38 9.82
CA SER A 72 2.10 -6.12 10.82
C SER A 72 0.81 -5.44 11.26
N THR A 73 0.51 -4.21 10.80
CA THR A 73 -0.71 -3.50 11.17
C THR A 73 -1.94 -4.22 10.57
N PRO A 74 -2.91 -4.64 11.41
CA PRO A 74 -4.15 -5.24 10.92
C PRO A 74 -5.02 -4.20 10.22
N LEU A 75 -5.78 -4.66 9.23
CA LEU A 75 -6.71 -3.83 8.48
C LEU A 75 -8.14 -4.21 8.84
N ALA A 76 -8.91 -3.23 9.30
CA ALA A 76 -10.34 -3.41 9.50
C ALA A 76 -11.06 -3.44 8.14
N PRO A 77 -12.18 -4.17 8.00
CA PRO A 77 -13.01 -4.11 6.81
C PRO A 77 -13.41 -2.67 6.48
N GLY A 78 -13.20 -2.24 5.25
CA GLY A 78 -13.51 -0.88 4.80
C GLY A 78 -12.51 0.21 5.20
N ALA A 79 -11.38 -0.13 5.84
CA ALA A 79 -10.36 0.85 6.23
C ALA A 79 -9.80 1.63 5.03
N ASP A 80 -9.44 2.88 5.26
CA ASP A 80 -8.77 3.74 4.28
C ASP A 80 -7.25 3.67 4.46
N VAL A 81 -6.55 3.22 3.43
CA VAL A 81 -5.10 3.09 3.40
C VAL A 81 -4.49 4.10 2.44
N PHE A 82 -3.51 4.87 2.93
CA PHE A 82 -2.76 5.83 2.13
C PHE A 82 -1.31 5.41 2.02
N VAL A 83 -0.81 5.30 0.81
CA VAL A 83 0.61 5.07 0.53
C VAL A 83 1.21 6.38 0.03
N ILE A 84 2.22 6.87 0.73
CA ILE A 84 2.85 8.17 0.47
C ILE A 84 4.36 7.97 0.32
N THR A 85 4.95 8.50 -0.75
CA THR A 85 6.41 8.66 -0.80
C THR A 85 6.84 9.84 0.04
N ALA A 86 7.83 9.62 0.90
CA ALA A 86 8.60 10.69 1.49
C ALA A 86 9.39 11.40 0.38
N ILE A 87 8.80 12.45 -0.19
CA ILE A 87 9.55 13.41 -0.98
C ILE A 87 10.26 14.28 0.04
N SER A 88 11.57 14.11 0.20
CA SER A 88 12.41 15.16 0.78
C SER A 88 12.21 16.38 -0.11
N GLY A 89 11.45 17.36 0.36
CA GLY A 89 11.34 18.64 -0.33
C GLY A 89 12.75 19.15 -0.63
N GLY A 90 12.99 19.47 -1.90
CA GLY A 90 14.13 20.31 -2.27
C GLY A 90 13.98 21.70 -1.70
#